data_AF-A0A0B5DTH8-F1
#
_entry.id   AF-A0A0B5DTH8-F1
#
_cell.length_a   1.000
_cell.length_b   1.000
_cell.length_c   1.000
_cell.angle_alpha   90.00
_cell.angle_beta   90.00
_cell.angle_gamma   90.00
#
_symmetry.space_group_name_H-M   'P 1'
#
loop_
_entity.id
_entity.type
_entity.pdbx_description
1 polymer ?
#
loop_
_entity_poly.entity_id
_entity_poly.type
_entity_poly.pdbx_seq_one_letter_code
_entity_poly.pdbx_strand_id
1 'polypeptide(L)'
;MSNDKTSNDKAVIAELLGRMMAKEYYMIENRMLADPSDLGPHLADHLRFMIGLEKAGVLFLSGPLYDRDGKMTGEGITVVRASSFEEAEEIAQRDPFVIAGLREPRVQRWVVNEGRISLNIDLSDRGSVLE
;
A
#
# COMPACT_ATOMS: atom_id res chain seq x y z
N MET A 1 -11.99 -42.59 -2.69
CA MET A 1 -12.89 -41.43 -2.54
C MET A 1 -12.17 -40.11 -2.23
N SER A 2 -10.83 -40.03 -2.22
CA SER A 2 -10.08 -38.79 -1.91
C SER A 2 -9.54 -38.00 -3.12
N ASN A 3 -9.55 -38.56 -4.34
CA ASN A 3 -9.00 -37.89 -5.54
C ASN A 3 -9.98 -36.95 -6.25
N ASP A 4 -11.28 -37.12 -6.02
CA ASP A 4 -12.34 -36.44 -6.76
C ASP A 4 -12.55 -35.00 -6.26
N LYS A 5 -12.56 -34.82 -4.93
CA LYS A 5 -12.65 -33.50 -4.30
C LYS A 5 -11.48 -32.60 -4.66
N THR A 6 -10.25 -33.13 -4.63
CA THR A 6 -9.02 -32.37 -4.92
C THR A 6 -8.92 -31.92 -6.38
N SER A 7 -9.47 -32.71 -7.32
CA SER A 7 -9.53 -32.32 -8.73
C SER A 7 -10.61 -31.27 -8.99
N ASN A 8 -11.77 -31.41 -8.33
CA ASN A 8 -12.85 -30.45 -8.40
C ASN A 8 -12.43 -29.10 -7.79
N ASP A 9 -11.74 -29.12 -6.65
CA ASP A 9 -11.25 -27.92 -5.98
C ASP A 9 -10.25 -27.14 -6.84
N LYS A 10 -9.39 -27.81 -7.63
CA LYS A 10 -8.49 -27.14 -8.58
C LYS A 10 -9.24 -26.39 -9.68
N ALA A 11 -10.28 -27.01 -10.24
CA ALA A 11 -11.09 -26.38 -11.29
C ALA A 11 -11.83 -25.15 -10.74
N VAL A 12 -12.41 -25.29 -9.55
CA VAL A 12 -13.08 -24.19 -8.84
C VAL A 12 -12.10 -23.06 -8.49
N ILE A 13 -10.90 -23.37 -7.98
CA ILE A 13 -9.88 -22.35 -7.69
C ILE A 13 -9.48 -21.59 -8.95
N ALA A 14 -9.25 -22.29 -10.06
CA ALA A 14 -8.89 -21.64 -11.33
C ALA A 14 -10.03 -20.75 -11.85
N GLU A 15 -11.28 -21.20 -11.73
CA GLU A 15 -12.47 -20.40 -12.07
C GLU A 15 -12.56 -19.12 -11.22
N LEU A 16 -12.37 -19.24 -9.90
CA LEU A 16 -12.44 -18.11 -8.97
C LEU A 16 -11.31 -17.11 -9.23
N LEU A 17 -10.06 -17.58 -9.35
CA LEU A 17 -8.90 -16.73 -9.67
C LEU A 17 -9.09 -16.00 -11.02
N GLY A 18 -9.69 -16.68 -12.01
CA GLY A 18 -9.96 -16.09 -13.33
C GLY A 18 -10.97 -14.93 -13.31
N ARG A 19 -11.69 -14.70 -12.21
CA ARG A 19 -12.67 -13.61 -12.06
C ARG A 19 -12.17 -12.45 -11.18
N MET A 20 -11.03 -12.61 -10.53
CA MET A 20 -10.48 -11.61 -9.61
C MET A 20 -9.88 -10.42 -10.36
N MET A 21 -9.74 -9.29 -9.66
CA MET A 21 -9.20 -8.05 -10.23
C MET A 21 -7.75 -8.22 -10.71
N ALA A 22 -6.95 -9.03 -10.00
CA ALA A 22 -5.55 -9.33 -10.30
C ALA A 22 -4.69 -8.08 -10.58
N LYS A 23 -4.92 -6.98 -9.85
CA LYS A 23 -4.18 -5.73 -10.06
C LYS A 23 -2.87 -5.75 -9.27
N GLU A 24 -1.75 -5.56 -9.97
CA GLU A 24 -0.43 -5.54 -9.36
C GLU A 24 -0.06 -4.15 -8.78
N TYR A 25 0.55 -4.20 -7.60
CA TYR A 25 1.15 -3.10 -6.86
C TYR A 25 2.43 -3.59 -6.18
N TYR A 26 3.17 -2.66 -5.59
CA TYR A 26 4.28 -2.96 -4.69
C TYR A 26 3.97 -2.44 -3.29
N MET A 27 3.95 -3.34 -2.31
CA MET A 27 3.84 -3.02 -0.90
C MET A 27 5.23 -2.86 -0.31
N ILE A 28 5.43 -1.76 0.40
CA ILE A 28 6.66 -1.38 1.09
C ILE A 28 6.34 -1.39 2.58
N GLU A 29 6.87 -2.37 3.29
CA GLU A 29 6.90 -2.40 4.75
C GLU A 29 8.05 -1.51 5.20
N ASN A 30 7.77 -0.50 6.03
CA ASN A 30 8.81 0.40 6.55
C ASN A 30 9.03 0.10 8.03
N ARG A 31 10.10 -0.63 8.33
CA ARG A 31 10.46 -1.04 9.67
C ARG A 31 11.25 0.05 10.37
N MET A 32 10.95 0.31 11.64
CA MET A 32 11.67 1.30 12.44
C MET A 32 13.04 0.78 12.88
N LEU A 33 14.08 1.61 12.74
CA LEU A 33 15.45 1.31 13.17
C LEU A 33 15.91 2.14 14.40
N ALA A 34 15.20 3.23 14.71
CA ALA A 34 15.52 4.16 15.80
C ALA A 34 14.31 4.38 16.74
N ASP A 35 14.39 5.33 17.68
CA ASP A 35 13.25 5.67 18.53
C ASP A 35 12.18 6.40 17.70
N PRO A 36 10.89 6.03 17.78
CA PRO A 36 9.82 6.75 17.10
C PRO A 36 9.78 8.26 17.38
N SER A 37 10.33 8.73 18.50
CA SER A 37 10.48 10.17 18.78
C SER A 37 11.34 10.91 17.76
N ASP A 38 12.25 10.21 17.09
CA ASP A 38 13.22 10.78 16.14
C ASP A 38 12.59 11.08 14.77
N LEU A 39 11.34 10.66 14.54
CA LEU A 39 10.60 10.96 13.31
C LEU A 39 10.18 12.43 13.22
N GLY A 40 9.96 13.10 14.36
CA GLY A 40 9.41 14.46 14.41
C GLY A 40 10.10 15.46 13.48
N PRO A 41 11.45 15.58 13.49
CA PRO A 41 12.19 16.48 12.61
C PRO A 41 12.02 16.23 11.11
N HIS A 42 11.74 14.99 10.69
CA HIS A 42 11.66 14.59 9.28
C HIS A 42 10.21 14.42 8.78
N LEU A 43 9.23 14.47 9.69
CA LEU A 43 7.84 14.17 9.39
C LEU A 43 7.25 15.07 8.30
N ALA A 44 7.56 16.37 8.33
CA ALA A 44 7.03 17.30 7.34
C ALA A 44 7.48 16.96 5.91
N ASP A 45 8.75 16.57 5.74
CA ASP A 45 9.30 16.21 4.43
C ASP A 45 8.77 14.85 3.97
N HIS A 46 8.64 13.89 4.88
CA HIS A 46 7.99 12.62 4.60
C HIS A 46 6.55 12.80 4.11
N LEU A 47 5.75 13.64 4.78
CA LEU A 47 4.36 13.92 4.36
C LEU A 47 4.31 14.61 3.00
N ARG A 48 5.21 15.56 2.71
CA ARG A 48 5.31 16.19 1.39
C ARG A 48 5.67 15.17 0.31
N PHE A 49 6.59 14.25 0.60
CA PHE A 49 6.98 13.18 -0.31
C PHE A 49 5.77 12.27 -0.62
N MET A 50 5.04 11.82 0.40
CA MET A 50 3.85 10.97 0.21
C MET A 50 2.75 11.67 -0.59
N ILE A 51 2.44 12.93 -0.29
CA ILE A 51 1.48 13.74 -1.06
C ILE A 51 1.95 13.92 -2.51
N GLY A 52 3.25 14.09 -2.73
CA GLY A 52 3.84 14.18 -4.07
C GLY A 52 3.61 12.90 -4.88
N LEU A 53 3.86 11.73 -4.29
CA LEU A 53 3.60 10.43 -4.91
C LEU A 53 2.11 10.22 -5.19
N GLU A 54 1.23 10.63 -4.27
CA GLU A 54 -0.23 10.58 -4.46
C GLU A 54 -0.69 11.40 -5.66
N LYS A 55 -0.30 12.67 -5.72
CA LYS A 55 -0.66 13.56 -6.84
C LYS A 55 -0.10 13.10 -8.18
N ALA A 56 1.04 12.41 -8.17
CA ALA A 56 1.63 11.80 -9.36
C ALA A 56 0.95 10.48 -9.79
N GLY A 57 -0.04 9.98 -9.02
CA GLY A 57 -0.69 8.70 -9.26
C GLY A 57 0.17 7.47 -8.91
N VAL A 58 1.37 7.69 -8.35
CA VAL A 58 2.29 6.64 -7.93
C VAL A 58 1.81 5.98 -6.64
N LEU A 59 1.43 6.77 -5.64
CA LEU A 59 0.92 6.22 -4.38
C LEU A 59 -0.49 5.64 -4.59
N PHE A 60 -0.70 4.43 -4.07
CA PHE A 60 -2.03 3.85 -3.95
C PHE A 60 -2.60 4.08 -2.55
N LEU A 61 -1.86 3.69 -1.50
CA LEU A 61 -2.23 3.85 -0.10
C LEU A 61 -0.97 4.00 0.75
N SER A 62 -1.00 4.78 1.83
CA SER A 62 0.06 4.78 2.84
C SER A 62 -0.53 5.10 4.22
N GLY A 63 0.09 4.58 5.27
CA GLY A 63 -0.27 4.93 6.64
C GLY A 63 0.66 4.35 7.70
N PRO A 64 0.63 4.93 8.91
CA PRO A 64 1.38 4.41 10.04
C PRO A 64 0.75 3.14 10.63
N LEU A 65 1.58 2.34 11.29
CA LEU A 65 1.13 1.21 12.12
C LEU A 65 1.07 1.62 13.59
N TYR A 66 0.05 1.12 14.28
CA TYR A 66 -0.14 1.27 15.72
C TYR A 66 -0.11 -0.11 16.37
N ASP A 67 0.42 -0.18 17.59
CA ASP A 67 0.40 -1.41 18.38
C ASP A 67 -0.98 -1.66 19.01
N ARG A 68 -1.09 -2.75 19.78
CA ARG A 68 -2.34 -3.17 20.44
C ARG A 68 -2.86 -2.16 21.46
N ASP A 69 -1.98 -1.31 21.99
CA ASP A 69 -2.31 -0.30 22.98
C ASP A 69 -2.61 1.06 22.33
N GLY A 70 -2.59 1.11 20.99
CA GLY A 70 -2.85 2.33 20.20
C GLY A 70 -1.67 3.30 20.17
N LYS A 71 -0.46 2.85 20.55
CA LYS A 71 0.75 3.66 20.46
C LYS A 71 1.34 3.56 19.06
N MET A 72 1.84 4.70 18.56
CA MET A 72 2.55 4.78 17.29
C MET A 72 3.83 3.95 17.36
N THR A 73 4.00 2.97 16.47
CA THR A 73 5.22 2.11 16.45
C THR A 73 6.39 2.78 15.74
N GLY A 74 6.12 3.85 14.99
CA GLY A 74 7.08 4.46 14.07
C GLY A 74 7.22 3.68 12.75
N GLU A 75 6.54 2.54 12.60
CA GLU A 75 6.50 1.76 11.36
C GLU A 75 5.35 2.22 10.46
N GLY A 76 5.34 1.75 9.21
CA GLY A 76 4.28 2.09 8.27
C GLY A 76 4.25 1.18 7.05
N ILE A 77 3.12 1.19 6.36
CA ILE A 77 2.96 0.50 5.07
C ILE A 77 2.73 1.56 4.00
N THR A 78 3.42 1.41 2.88
CA THR A 78 3.23 2.24 1.68
C THR A 78 3.02 1.31 0.49
N VAL A 79 1.93 1.51 -0.26
CA VAL A 79 1.62 0.74 -1.46
C VAL A 79 1.73 1.67 -2.67
N VAL A 80 2.58 1.31 -3.63
CA VAL A 80 2.87 2.10 -4.82
C VAL A 80 2.56 1.34 -6.10
N ARG A 81 2.32 2.09 -7.17
CA ARG A 81 2.34 1.61 -8.54
C ARG A 81 3.77 1.78 -9.06
N ALA A 82 4.36 0.69 -9.51
CA ALA A 82 5.67 0.66 -10.15
C ALA A 82 5.66 -0.43 -11.24
N SER A 83 6.58 -0.34 -12.19
CA SER A 83 6.76 -1.27 -13.29
C SER A 83 7.70 -2.43 -12.95
N SER A 84 8.50 -2.30 -11.88
CA SER A 84 9.44 -3.33 -11.44
C SER A 84 9.75 -3.23 -9.93
N PHE A 85 10.47 -4.23 -9.40
CA PHE A 85 10.98 -4.19 -8.03
C PHE A 85 11.99 -3.06 -7.85
N GLU A 86 12.86 -2.86 -8.82
CA GLU A 86 13.90 -1.83 -8.82
C GLU A 86 13.29 -0.43 -8.72
N GLU A 87 12.24 -0.14 -9.51
CA GLU A 87 11.54 1.14 -9.42
C GLU A 87 10.85 1.33 -8.05
N ALA A 88 10.23 0.29 -7.52
CA ALA A 88 9.61 0.34 -6.19
C ALA A 88 10.64 0.55 -5.07
N GLU A 89 11.81 -0.07 -5.18
CA GLU A 89 12.95 0.11 -4.28
C GLU A 89 13.52 1.53 -4.38
N GLU A 90 13.71 2.06 -5.60
CA GLU A 90 14.13 3.45 -5.80
C GLU A 90 13.15 4.46 -5.19
N ILE A 91 11.84 4.22 -5.31
CA ILE A 91 10.82 5.03 -4.64
C ILE A 91 10.98 4.93 -3.11
N ALA A 92 11.13 3.72 -2.57
CA ALA A 92 11.27 3.51 -1.13
C ALA A 92 12.52 4.19 -0.55
N GLN A 93 13.65 4.13 -1.24
CA GLN A 93 14.91 4.74 -0.82
C GLN A 93 14.89 6.27 -0.83
N ARG A 94 13.89 6.89 -1.47
CA ARG A 94 13.70 8.35 -1.50
C ARG A 94 12.85 8.87 -0.35
N ASP A 95 12.28 8.00 0.48
CA ASP A 95 11.54 8.43 1.67
C ASP A 95 12.50 9.16 2.64
N PRO A 96 12.19 10.39 3.09
CA PRO A 96 13.00 11.14 4.05
C PRO A 96 13.33 10.37 5.33
N PHE A 97 12.48 9.46 5.80
CA PHE A 97 12.79 8.62 6.96
C PHE A 97 13.83 7.54 6.65
N VAL A 98 13.86 7.02 5.42
CA VAL A 98 14.86 6.05 4.97
C VAL A 98 16.20 6.75 4.75
N ILE A 99 16.20 7.91 4.11
CA ILE A 99 17.40 8.74 3.91
C ILE A 99 18.03 9.14 5.26
N ALA A 100 17.20 9.45 6.26
CA ALA A 100 17.65 9.75 7.62
C ALA A 100 18.12 8.52 8.42
N GLY A 101 18.02 7.31 7.87
CA GLY A 101 18.39 6.06 8.54
C GLY A 101 17.43 5.65 9.66
N LEU A 102 16.23 6.22 9.71
CA LEU A 102 15.23 5.96 10.75
C LEU A 102 14.37 4.74 10.43
N ARG A 103 14.21 4.42 9.14
CA ARG A 103 13.44 3.28 8.65
C ARG A 103 14.21 2.45 7.63
N GLU A 104 13.96 1.14 7.63
CA GLU A 104 14.40 0.20 6.62
C GLU A 104 13.19 -0.27 5.80
N PRO A 105 13.16 -0.01 4.47
CA PRO A 105 12.07 -0.46 3.62
C PRO A 105 12.28 -1.90 3.16
N ARG A 106 11.19 -2.66 3.08
CA ARG A 106 11.13 -3.99 2.48
C ARG A 106 10.03 -4.05 1.44
N VAL A 107 10.41 -4.33 0.19
CA VAL A 107 9.50 -4.31 -0.95
C VAL A 107 8.97 -5.71 -1.27
N GLN A 108 7.67 -5.80 -1.53
CA GLN A 108 6.99 -7.00 -1.99
C GLN A 108 6.01 -6.66 -3.12
N ARG A 109 5.94 -7.52 -4.14
CA ARG A 109 4.84 -7.45 -5.12
C ARG A 109 3.55 -7.92 -4.46
N TRP A 110 2.51 -7.10 -4.52
CA TRP A 110 1.18 -7.42 -4.02
C TRP A 110 0.18 -7.41 -5.18
N VAL A 111 -0.60 -8.49 -5.29
CA VAL A 111 -1.66 -8.61 -6.30
C VAL A 111 -3.00 -8.49 -5.60
N VAL A 112 -3.68 -7.37 -5.82
CA VAL A 112 -5.03 -7.10 -5.29
C VAL A 112 -6.03 -7.88 -6.13
N ASN A 113 -6.64 -8.87 -5.51
CA ASN A 113 -7.58 -9.80 -6.13
C ASN A 113 -9.03 -9.42 -5.81
N GLU A 114 -9.31 -9.21 -4.52
CA GLU A 114 -10.62 -8.87 -4.00
C GLU A 114 -10.60 -7.52 -3.26
N GLY A 115 -11.73 -6.82 -3.33
CA GLY A 115 -11.95 -5.56 -2.65
C GLY A 115 -13.33 -5.03 -2.98
N ARG A 116 -13.81 -4.08 -2.17
CA ARG A 116 -15.06 -3.37 -2.44
C ARG A 116 -14.84 -1.88 -2.16
N ILE A 117 -15.10 -1.06 -3.16
CA ILE A 117 -15.16 0.40 -3.02
C ILE A 117 -16.63 0.78 -3.20
N SER A 118 -17.18 1.58 -2.28
CA SER A 118 -18.54 2.11 -2.38
C SER A 118 -18.46 3.63 -2.49
N LEU A 119 -19.02 4.18 -3.57
CA LEU A 119 -19.09 5.62 -3.83
C LEU A 119 -20.55 6.00 -4.02
N ASN A 120 -21.04 6.91 -3.18
CA ASN A 120 -22.36 7.50 -3.33
C ASN A 120 -22.16 8.95 -3.79
N ILE A 121 -22.82 9.33 -4.88
CA ILE A 121 -22.77 10.69 -5.43
C ILE A 121 -24.20 11.19 -5.53
N ASP A 122 -24.54 12.18 -4.71
CA ASP A 122 -25.84 12.86 -4.77
C ASP A 122 -25.74 14.04 -5.75
N LEU A 123 -26.74 14.19 -6.64
CA LEU A 123 -26.75 15.18 -7.73
C LEU A 123 -27.80 16.29 -7.54
N SER A 124 -28.60 16.22 -6.48
CA SER A 124 -29.69 17.18 -6.20
C SER A 124 -29.18 18.56 -5.79
N ASP A 125 -27.98 18.60 -5.22
CA ASP A 125 -27.26 19.82 -4.89
C ASP A 125 -26.05 19.92 -5.83
N ARG A 126 -25.90 21.03 -6.57
CA ARG A 126 -24.78 21.26 -7.52
C ARG A 126 -23.45 21.47 -6.77
N GLY A 127 -22.99 20.46 -6.04
CA GLY A 127 -21.86 20.53 -5.11
C GLY A 127 -20.56 19.91 -5.58
N SER A 128 -20.51 19.26 -6.74
CA SER A 128 -19.26 18.75 -7.30
C SER A 128 -19.22 18.93 -8.81
N VAL A 129 -18.29 19.79 -9.25
CA VAL A 129 -17.80 19.77 -10.63
C VAL A 129 -16.93 18.52 -10.74
N LEU A 130 -17.36 17.56 -11.56
CA LEU A 130 -16.51 16.47 -12.03
C LEU A 130 -15.79 17.00 -13.28
N GLU A 131 -14.54 17.43 -13.14
CA GLU A 131 -13.59 17.55 -14.27
C GLU A 131 -12.66 16.33 -14.28
#